data_AF-B6K5M8-F1
#
_entry.id   AF-B6K5M8-F1
#
_cell.length_a   1.000
_cell.length_b   1.000
_cell.length_c   1.000
_cell.angle_alpha   90.00
_cell.angle_beta   90.00
_cell.angle_gamma   90.00
#
_symmetry.space_group_name_H-M   'P 1'
#
loop_
_entity.id
_entity.type
_entity.pdbx_description
1 polymer ?
#
loop_
_entity_poly.entity_id
_entity_poly.type
_entity_poly.pdbx_seq_one_letter_code
_entity_poly.pdbx_strand_id
1 'polypeptide(L)'
;MVSLKKKSKRRTTRLRNKIEKQAASAKRKERKLAKKNPQWKSRIPKDPGIPNSFPFKEELLAQIEDQKRIKEEERMLRKQAAKENNGDGDMAIEDAAMNEEGEQESMMERLAKVAQANDAEDGSGDMVVMDEDDDGADVPQLVSNDADTRMDGSRKDLSRKAFDKEFKKVIQMADVILYVLDARDPEGTRSRDVERQVLMSVNEDKRLIFVVNKIDLVPLDVLNKWLKYLRTFFPAIPLRSSSSNLPNTFNHKSLTVSSTSSNLFKSLKAYAAKKKLKSSLTVGVIGYPNVGKSSVINALVTRSINLRQSGPCPTGNVAGVTTSLREVKLDNKLRLIDCPGIVFPNEQGKEDFERLMLLNAVPDKANMDYSGVASAVVRYLNKLPGLLEKMIEYYGIPPLMNTGEDAMATDLLVNIARKRGRLSRGGIPNINAAGKILATDWCSGRIQWWTEPEAITTSVSANDEKEVVSAWAEEFDLNNF
;
A
#
# COMPACT_ATOMS: atom_id res chain seq x y z
N MET A 1 -37.93 20.78 -40.39
CA MET A 1 -37.92 20.80 -38.91
C MET A 1 -36.86 21.79 -38.44
N VAL A 2 -37.25 22.91 -37.81
CA VAL A 2 -36.30 23.90 -37.30
C VAL A 2 -35.64 23.35 -36.04
N SER A 3 -34.31 23.23 -36.02
CA SER A 3 -33.61 22.70 -34.84
C SER A 3 -33.68 23.70 -33.68
N LEU A 4 -34.28 23.30 -32.55
CA LEU A 4 -34.30 24.10 -31.33
C LEU A 4 -32.86 24.36 -30.85
N LYS A 5 -32.52 25.63 -30.57
CA LYS A 5 -31.19 26.02 -30.06
C LYS A 5 -30.89 25.28 -28.76
N LYS A 6 -29.83 24.44 -28.76
CA LYS A 6 -29.34 23.74 -27.57
C LYS A 6 -28.74 24.74 -26.58
N LYS A 7 -29.14 24.68 -25.31
CA LYS A 7 -28.59 25.53 -24.24
C LYS A 7 -27.10 25.22 -24.03
N SER A 8 -26.28 26.27 -23.95
CA SER A 8 -24.84 26.14 -23.69
C SER A 8 -24.57 25.54 -22.31
N LYS A 9 -23.60 24.63 -22.23
CA LYS A 9 -23.08 24.08 -20.96
C LYS A 9 -22.12 25.03 -20.24
N ARG A 10 -21.70 26.14 -20.89
CA ARG A 10 -20.79 27.13 -20.33
C ARG A 10 -21.52 27.92 -19.24
N ARG A 11 -21.00 27.90 -18.02
CA ARG A 11 -21.54 28.67 -16.89
C ARG A 11 -20.82 30.01 -16.79
N THR A 12 -21.56 31.07 -16.47
CA THR A 12 -20.96 32.37 -16.16
C THR A 12 -20.24 32.30 -14.81
N THR A 13 -19.17 33.08 -14.66
CA THR A 13 -18.42 33.22 -13.40
C THR A 13 -19.34 33.70 -12.27
N ARG A 14 -20.26 34.62 -12.57
CA ARG A 14 -21.30 35.07 -11.64
C ARG A 14 -22.16 33.93 -11.10
N LEU A 15 -22.59 32.99 -11.95
CA LEU A 15 -23.39 31.84 -11.52
C LEU A 15 -22.57 30.88 -10.64
N ARG A 16 -21.29 30.67 -10.98
CA ARG A 16 -20.38 29.82 -10.19
C ARG A 16 -20.18 30.39 -8.77
N ASN A 17 -19.88 31.69 -8.67
CA ASN A 17 -19.69 32.36 -7.38
C ASN A 17 -20.98 32.41 -6.56
N LYS A 18 -22.14 32.52 -7.21
CA LYS A 18 -23.46 32.44 -6.54
C LYS A 18 -23.71 31.06 -5.95
N ILE A 19 -23.44 29.99 -6.70
CA ILE A 19 -23.59 28.60 -6.23
C ILE A 19 -22.67 28.32 -5.05
N GLU A 20 -21.43 28.80 -5.11
CA GLU A 20 -20.46 28.62 -4.03
C GLU A 20 -20.90 29.31 -2.73
N LYS A 21 -21.34 30.57 -2.81
CA LYS A 21 -21.91 31.30 -1.67
C LYS A 21 -23.17 30.62 -1.12
N GLN A 22 -24.03 30.09 -2.00
CA GLN A 22 -25.22 29.35 -1.59
C GLN A 22 -24.86 28.03 -0.88
N ALA A 23 -23.91 27.26 -1.41
CA ALA A 23 -23.45 26.01 -0.78
C ALA A 23 -22.80 26.26 0.59
N ALA A 24 -21.98 27.32 0.70
CA ALA A 24 -21.35 27.70 1.96
C ALA A 24 -22.39 28.12 3.01
N SER A 25 -23.39 28.92 2.62
CA SER A 25 -24.47 29.32 3.53
C SER A 25 -25.37 28.15 3.94
N ALA A 26 -25.66 27.20 3.03
CA ALA A 26 -26.39 25.99 3.35
C ALA A 26 -25.65 25.13 4.39
N LYS A 27 -24.35 24.87 4.20
CA LYS A 27 -23.51 24.15 5.18
C LYS A 27 -23.45 24.84 6.53
N ARG A 28 -23.40 26.17 6.56
CA ARG A 28 -23.45 26.95 7.82
C ARG A 28 -24.81 26.77 8.53
N LYS A 29 -25.92 26.79 7.79
CA LYS A 29 -27.26 26.54 8.35
C LYS A 29 -27.39 25.11 8.87
N GLU A 30 -26.90 24.13 8.14
CA GLU A 30 -26.91 22.72 8.54
C GLU A 30 -26.10 22.49 9.82
N ARG A 31 -24.92 23.10 9.95
CA ARG A 31 -24.14 23.06 11.21
C ARG A 31 -24.91 23.68 12.39
N LYS A 32 -25.63 24.78 12.17
CA LYS A 32 -26.46 25.41 13.22
C LYS A 32 -27.65 24.53 13.61
N LEU A 33 -28.30 23.90 12.64
CA LEU A 33 -29.41 22.97 12.88
C LEU A 33 -28.94 21.68 13.56
N ALA A 34 -27.77 21.17 13.19
CA ALA A 34 -27.17 19.98 13.80
C ALA A 34 -26.84 20.21 15.29
N LYS A 35 -26.46 21.43 15.68
CA LYS A 35 -26.27 21.81 17.09
C LYS A 35 -27.59 21.93 17.86
N LYS A 36 -28.70 22.21 17.18
CA LYS A 36 -30.04 22.35 17.77
C LYS A 36 -30.86 21.06 17.77
N ASN A 37 -30.38 20.00 17.12
CA ASN A 37 -31.10 18.74 17.06
C ASN A 37 -30.82 17.94 18.36
N PRO A 38 -31.82 17.77 19.25
CA PRO A 38 -31.65 17.06 20.53
C PRO A 38 -31.56 15.54 20.36
N GLN A 39 -31.54 15.03 19.13
CA GLN A 39 -31.42 13.61 18.87
C GLN A 39 -29.99 13.14 19.17
N TRP A 40 -29.79 12.76 20.43
CA TRP A 40 -28.63 12.09 20.99
C TRP A 40 -28.09 11.05 20.01
N LYS A 41 -26.97 11.36 19.35
CA LYS A 41 -26.21 10.35 18.60
C LYS A 41 -25.44 9.56 19.63
N SER A 42 -25.94 8.38 20.02
CA SER A 42 -25.11 7.42 20.75
C SER A 42 -23.83 7.23 19.93
N ARG A 43 -22.66 7.51 20.52
CA ARG A 43 -21.34 7.33 19.87
C ARG A 43 -21.10 5.87 19.46
N ILE A 44 -21.94 4.96 19.96
CA ILE A 44 -21.97 3.55 19.63
C ILE A 44 -22.94 3.37 18.45
N PRO A 45 -22.44 3.01 17.25
CA PRO A 45 -23.31 2.61 16.16
C PRO A 45 -24.06 1.34 16.56
N LYS A 46 -25.39 1.33 16.37
CA LYS A 46 -26.19 0.12 16.59
C LYS A 46 -25.78 -0.91 15.55
N ASP A 47 -25.35 -2.08 16.02
CA ASP A 47 -25.07 -3.22 15.16
C ASP A 47 -26.38 -3.72 14.53
N PRO A 48 -26.50 -3.78 13.18
CA PRO A 48 -27.69 -4.31 12.52
C PRO A 48 -27.93 -5.82 12.77
N GLY A 49 -26.99 -6.54 13.41
CA GLY A 49 -27.16 -7.93 13.80
C GLY A 49 -27.19 -8.91 12.61
N ILE A 50 -27.46 -10.18 12.90
CA ILE A 50 -27.52 -11.23 11.86
C ILE A 50 -28.87 -11.14 11.13
N PRO A 51 -28.88 -10.89 9.81
CA PRO A 51 -30.12 -10.80 9.04
C PRO A 51 -30.91 -12.10 9.05
N ASN A 52 -32.25 -12.00 9.08
CA ASN A 52 -33.15 -13.17 9.08
C ASN A 52 -33.08 -14.03 7.82
N SER A 53 -32.54 -13.51 6.72
CA SER A 53 -32.38 -14.23 5.45
C SER A 53 -31.17 -15.18 5.44
N PHE A 54 -30.39 -15.25 6.52
CA PHE A 54 -29.21 -16.08 6.57
C PHE A 54 -29.59 -17.56 6.81
N PRO A 55 -29.28 -18.49 5.87
CA PRO A 55 -29.76 -19.89 5.92
C PRO A 55 -29.30 -20.69 7.14
N PHE A 56 -28.15 -20.32 7.73
CA PHE A 56 -27.54 -21.00 8.89
C PHE A 56 -27.59 -20.12 10.15
N LYS A 57 -28.60 -19.24 10.27
CA LYS A 57 -28.71 -18.31 11.40
C LYS A 57 -28.77 -19.04 12.74
N GLU A 58 -29.53 -20.13 12.80
CA GLU A 58 -29.71 -20.92 14.03
C GLU A 58 -28.41 -21.62 14.46
N GLU A 59 -27.70 -22.19 13.50
CA GLU A 59 -26.40 -22.83 13.74
C GLU A 59 -25.34 -21.82 14.21
N LEU A 60 -25.33 -20.62 13.62
CA LEU A 60 -24.41 -19.56 14.01
C LEU A 60 -24.74 -18.98 15.39
N LEU A 61 -26.01 -18.92 15.77
CA LEU A 61 -26.43 -18.55 17.14
C LEU A 61 -26.02 -19.60 18.17
N ALA A 62 -26.19 -20.89 17.86
CA ALA A 62 -25.74 -21.99 18.73
C ALA A 62 -24.21 -21.98 18.92
N GLN A 63 -23.44 -21.75 17.86
CA GLN A 63 -21.98 -21.62 17.96
C GLN A 63 -21.55 -20.45 18.84
N ILE A 64 -22.25 -19.32 18.80
CA ILE A 64 -21.97 -18.17 19.66
C ILE A 64 -22.27 -18.50 21.13
N GLU A 65 -23.34 -19.24 21.40
CA GLU A 65 -23.72 -19.65 22.75
C GLU A 65 -22.74 -20.67 23.34
N ASP A 66 -22.31 -21.65 22.55
CA ASP A 66 -21.27 -22.60 22.95
C ASP A 66 -19.93 -21.90 23.23
N GLN A 67 -19.54 -20.93 22.40
CA GLN A 67 -18.34 -20.13 22.65
C GLN A 67 -18.43 -19.31 23.94
N LYS A 68 -19.61 -18.76 24.26
CA LYS A 68 -19.82 -18.05 25.54
C LYS A 68 -19.68 -19.00 26.72
N ARG A 69 -20.29 -20.18 26.66
CA ARG A 69 -20.20 -21.20 27.71
C ARG A 69 -18.76 -21.64 27.96
N ILE A 70 -18.01 -21.96 26.90
CA ILE A 70 -16.59 -22.35 27.01
C ILE A 70 -15.77 -21.23 27.67
N LYS A 71 -16.01 -19.97 27.26
CA LYS A 71 -15.29 -18.82 27.80
C LYS A 71 -15.62 -18.56 29.28
N GLU A 72 -16.87 -18.79 29.69
CA GLU A 72 -17.28 -18.70 31.10
C GLU A 72 -16.67 -19.83 31.94
N GLU A 73 -16.68 -21.06 31.45
CA GLU A 73 -16.04 -22.21 32.10
C GLU A 73 -14.53 -21.98 32.26
N GLU A 74 -13.85 -21.47 31.24
CA GLU A 74 -12.43 -21.09 31.28
C GLU A 74 -12.16 -19.97 32.30
N ARG A 75 -13.05 -18.95 32.38
CA ARG A 75 -12.96 -17.87 33.38
C ARG A 75 -13.10 -18.42 34.81
N MET A 76 -14.00 -19.38 35.02
CA MET A 76 -14.20 -20.02 36.32
C MET A 76 -13.01 -20.90 36.73
N LEU A 77 -12.46 -21.67 35.80
CA LEU A 77 -11.27 -22.50 36.04
C LEU A 77 -10.04 -21.62 36.34
N ARG A 78 -9.88 -20.50 35.63
CA ARG A 78 -8.81 -19.52 35.89
C ARG A 78 -8.96 -18.86 37.26
N LYS A 79 -10.20 -18.59 37.72
CA LYS A 79 -10.48 -18.10 39.08
C LYS A 79 -10.18 -19.15 40.15
N GLN A 80 -10.49 -20.42 39.92
CA GLN A 80 -10.19 -21.51 40.86
C GLN A 80 -8.67 -21.76 40.97
N ALA A 81 -7.96 -21.82 39.85
CA ALA A 81 -6.50 -21.98 39.83
C ALA A 81 -5.76 -20.81 40.51
N ALA A 82 -6.32 -19.58 40.43
CA ALA A 82 -5.79 -18.43 41.14
C ALA A 82 -6.03 -18.49 42.66
N LYS A 83 -7.11 -19.15 43.12
CA LYS A 83 -7.39 -19.36 44.55
C LYS A 83 -6.55 -20.46 45.18
N GLU A 84 -6.26 -21.53 44.43
CA GLU A 84 -5.44 -22.64 44.94
C GLU A 84 -3.94 -22.28 45.06
N ASN A 85 -3.45 -21.34 44.25
CA ASN A 85 -2.04 -20.93 44.28
C ASN A 85 -1.69 -19.87 45.35
N ASN A 86 -2.66 -19.27 46.04
CA ASN A 86 -2.42 -18.23 47.06
C ASN A 86 -3.10 -18.58 48.39
N GLY A 87 -2.37 -19.28 49.25
CA GLY A 87 -2.63 -19.28 50.70
C GLY A 87 -2.08 -18.00 51.32
N ASP A 88 -2.95 -17.29 52.04
CA ASP A 88 -2.72 -16.06 52.83
C ASP A 88 -2.25 -14.81 52.06
N GLY A 89 -3.22 -13.94 51.78
CA GLY A 89 -3.01 -12.60 51.23
C GLY A 89 -4.30 -12.02 50.65
N ASP A 90 -5.31 -11.86 51.50
CA ASP A 90 -6.59 -11.26 51.15
C ASP A 90 -6.40 -9.76 50.84
N MET A 91 -7.04 -9.25 49.77
CA MET A 91 -7.01 -7.85 49.26
C MET A 91 -5.97 -7.43 48.20
N ALA A 92 -5.58 -8.29 47.23
CA ALA A 92 -4.82 -7.78 46.06
C ALA A 92 -5.17 -8.38 44.69
N ILE A 93 -6.18 -9.25 44.58
CA ILE A 93 -6.46 -9.99 43.32
C ILE A 93 -7.88 -9.76 42.78
N GLU A 94 -8.80 -9.15 43.55
CA GLU A 94 -10.09 -8.75 42.99
C GLU A 94 -9.98 -7.62 41.95
N ASP A 95 -8.93 -6.78 42.03
CA ASP A 95 -8.72 -5.66 41.09
C ASP A 95 -8.25 -6.09 39.68
N ALA A 96 -7.61 -7.25 39.53
CA ALA A 96 -7.08 -7.67 38.22
C ALA A 96 -8.14 -8.31 37.31
N ALA A 97 -9.24 -8.83 37.87
CA ALA A 97 -10.33 -9.46 37.12
C ALA A 97 -11.58 -8.56 36.96
N MET A 98 -11.69 -7.48 37.74
CA MET A 98 -12.70 -6.43 37.60
C MET A 98 -12.28 -5.31 36.63
N ASN A 99 -10.98 -5.16 36.33
CA ASN A 99 -10.48 -4.07 35.47
C ASN A 99 -10.80 -4.19 33.97
N GLU A 100 -11.33 -5.32 33.48
CA GLU A 100 -11.84 -5.40 32.09
C GLU A 100 -13.35 -5.07 31.98
N GLU A 101 -14.09 -4.98 33.09
CA GLU A 101 -15.53 -4.61 33.10
C GLU A 101 -15.80 -3.27 33.85
N GLY A 102 -14.91 -2.83 34.74
CA GLY A 102 -15.05 -1.60 35.53
C GLY A 102 -14.80 -0.26 34.81
N GLU A 103 -14.24 -0.28 33.59
CA GLU A 103 -14.04 0.94 32.80
C GLU A 103 -15.33 1.48 32.14
N GLN A 104 -16.41 0.67 32.08
CA GLN A 104 -17.67 1.10 31.46
C GLN A 104 -18.72 1.59 32.47
N GLU A 105 -18.77 1.04 33.69
CA GLU A 105 -19.73 1.48 34.71
C GLU A 105 -19.29 2.76 35.44
N SER A 106 -17.98 2.96 35.71
CA SER A 106 -17.51 4.15 36.45
C SER A 106 -17.63 5.47 35.67
N MET A 107 -17.73 5.41 34.34
CA MET A 107 -17.94 6.61 33.50
C MET A 107 -19.40 7.09 33.54
N MET A 108 -20.36 6.17 33.66
CA MET A 108 -21.79 6.51 33.71
C MET A 108 -22.16 7.15 35.06
N GLU A 109 -21.56 6.68 36.16
CA GLU A 109 -21.79 7.23 37.49
C GLU A 109 -21.12 8.60 37.70
N ARG A 110 -19.94 8.83 37.09
CA ARG A 110 -19.28 10.15 37.07
C ARG A 110 -20.05 11.19 36.24
N LEU A 111 -20.75 10.77 35.19
CA LEU A 111 -21.59 11.66 34.37
C LEU A 111 -22.91 12.05 35.07
N ALA A 112 -23.47 11.16 35.89
CA ALA A 112 -24.67 11.46 36.68
C ALA A 112 -24.41 12.50 37.78
N LYS A 113 -23.22 12.49 38.40
CA LYS A 113 -22.83 13.50 39.42
C LYS A 113 -22.50 14.89 38.85
N VAL A 114 -21.96 14.97 37.63
CA VAL A 114 -21.67 16.25 36.97
C VAL A 114 -22.93 16.93 36.42
N ALA A 115 -23.99 16.16 36.15
CA ALA A 115 -25.28 16.70 35.72
C ALA A 115 -26.12 17.32 36.86
N GLN A 116 -25.89 16.89 38.12
CA GLN A 116 -26.65 17.40 39.28
C GLN A 116 -26.02 18.64 39.94
N ALA A 117 -24.83 19.07 39.51
CA ALA A 117 -24.09 20.17 40.15
C ALA A 117 -24.17 21.52 39.42
N ASN A 118 -24.93 21.64 38.32
CA ASN A 118 -24.99 22.87 37.50
C ASN A 118 -26.38 23.54 37.42
N ASP A 119 -27.37 23.07 38.18
CA ASP A 119 -28.71 23.69 38.28
C ASP A 119 -28.86 24.50 39.58
N ALA A 120 -27.90 25.37 39.87
CA ALA A 120 -28.07 26.40 40.89
C ALA A 120 -27.27 27.67 40.52
N GLU A 121 -27.99 28.79 40.56
CA GLU A 121 -27.54 30.19 40.52
C GLU A 121 -27.56 30.92 39.16
N ASP A 122 -28.73 31.51 38.90
CA ASP A 122 -28.93 32.80 38.25
C ASP A 122 -28.06 33.90 38.88
N GLY A 123 -27.56 34.85 38.07
CA GLY A 123 -27.10 36.13 38.61
C GLY A 123 -26.24 36.99 37.68
N SER A 124 -26.84 38.08 37.20
CA SER A 124 -26.24 39.29 36.59
C SER A 124 -24.81 39.66 37.00
N GLY A 125 -24.01 40.13 36.03
CA GLY A 125 -22.76 40.86 36.28
C GLY A 125 -22.10 41.38 35.01
N ASP A 126 -22.35 42.65 34.70
CA ASP A 126 -21.63 43.48 33.74
C ASP A 126 -20.16 43.66 34.18
N MET A 127 -19.18 43.51 33.26
CA MET A 127 -17.89 44.19 33.38
C MET A 127 -17.12 44.23 32.05
N VAL A 128 -16.96 45.46 31.57
CA VAL A 128 -16.05 45.93 30.53
C VAL A 128 -14.62 45.93 31.05
N VAL A 129 -13.64 45.38 30.31
CA VAL A 129 -12.25 45.87 30.24
C VAL A 129 -11.68 45.57 28.83
N MET A 130 -11.02 46.57 28.26
CA MET A 130 -10.41 46.65 26.93
C MET A 130 -8.99 46.04 26.88
N ASP A 131 -8.39 46.16 25.68
CA ASP A 131 -6.96 46.21 25.32
C ASP A 131 -6.43 44.94 24.63
N GLU A 132 -5.66 44.98 23.55
CA GLU A 132 -5.20 46.04 22.63
C GLU A 132 -4.63 45.32 21.38
N ASP A 133 -4.49 46.05 20.27
CA ASP A 133 -3.96 45.62 18.97
C ASP A 133 -2.46 45.25 19.01
N ASP A 134 -2.01 44.25 18.23
CA ASP A 134 -0.75 44.31 17.46
C ASP A 134 -0.65 43.14 16.46
N ASP A 135 -0.63 43.44 15.16
CA ASP A 135 -0.11 42.53 14.12
C ASP A 135 0.48 43.38 12.99
N GLY A 136 1.76 43.74 13.19
CA GLY A 136 2.63 44.32 12.18
C GLY A 136 2.86 43.38 10.99
N ALA A 137 2.55 43.89 9.81
CA ALA A 137 2.87 43.27 8.53
C ALA A 137 4.34 43.50 8.18
N ASP A 138 5.04 42.43 7.78
CA ASP A 138 6.27 42.55 7.00
C ASP A 138 6.28 41.52 5.86
N VAL A 139 6.30 42.02 4.62
CA VAL A 139 6.22 41.26 3.36
C VAL A 139 7.47 41.57 2.55
N PRO A 140 8.34 40.58 2.27
CA PRO A 140 9.31 40.73 1.19
C PRO A 140 8.71 40.30 -0.15
N GLN A 141 8.37 41.32 -0.94
CA GLN A 141 8.08 41.28 -2.36
C GLN A 141 9.36 41.04 -3.16
N LEU A 142 9.46 40.02 -4.02
CA LEU A 142 10.36 40.06 -5.18
C LEU A 142 9.86 39.21 -6.38
N VAL A 143 9.42 39.98 -7.37
CA VAL A 143 9.57 39.89 -8.84
C VAL A 143 9.02 38.70 -9.63
N SER A 144 8.02 39.07 -10.44
CA SER A 144 7.62 38.49 -11.71
C SER A 144 8.70 38.60 -12.78
N ASN A 145 8.83 37.56 -13.61
CA ASN A 145 9.10 37.68 -15.06
C ASN A 145 8.58 36.43 -15.78
N ASP A 146 8.13 36.67 -17.01
CA ASP A 146 7.20 35.90 -17.83
C ASP A 146 7.68 34.55 -18.37
N ALA A 147 6.73 33.63 -18.62
CA ALA A 147 6.47 33.02 -19.93
C ALA A 147 5.48 31.85 -19.84
N ASP A 148 4.49 31.87 -20.73
CA ASP A 148 3.45 30.87 -20.99
C ASP A 148 3.92 29.40 -20.99
N THR A 149 3.38 28.54 -20.12
CA THR A 149 3.20 27.11 -20.44
C THR A 149 2.10 26.41 -19.59
N ARG A 150 1.00 26.03 -20.26
CA ARG A 150 0.10 24.87 -20.01
C ARG A 150 -0.32 24.53 -18.56
N MET A 151 -1.46 25.09 -18.15
CA MET A 151 -2.18 24.82 -16.88
C MET A 151 -2.96 23.48 -16.85
N ASP A 152 -2.27 22.34 -16.80
CA ASP A 152 -2.88 21.04 -16.38
C ASP A 152 -1.94 20.13 -15.53
N GLY A 153 -0.72 20.58 -15.21
CA GLY A 153 0.28 19.80 -14.44
C GLY A 153 0.25 19.97 -12.92
N SER A 154 -0.29 21.08 -12.40
CA SER A 154 0.05 21.57 -11.05
C SER A 154 -0.34 20.64 -9.89
N ARG A 155 -1.40 19.82 -10.02
CA ARG A 155 -1.81 18.87 -8.96
C ARG A 155 -1.01 17.56 -8.96
N LYS A 156 -0.53 17.13 -10.14
CA LYS A 156 0.29 15.91 -10.26
C LYS A 156 1.70 16.19 -9.72
N ASP A 157 2.21 17.40 -9.93
CA ASP A 157 3.54 17.82 -9.47
C ASP A 157 3.64 17.96 -7.95
N LEU A 158 2.56 18.39 -7.29
CA LEU A 158 2.51 18.48 -5.82
C LEU A 158 2.63 17.12 -5.12
N SER A 159 2.01 16.08 -5.70
CA SER A 159 2.11 14.71 -5.16
C SER A 159 3.50 14.13 -5.41
N ARG A 160 4.07 14.32 -6.62
CA ARG A 160 5.42 13.85 -6.98
C ARG A 160 6.51 14.48 -6.11
N LYS A 161 6.46 15.80 -5.92
CA LYS A 161 7.40 16.52 -5.04
C LYS A 161 7.30 16.09 -3.58
N ALA A 162 6.10 15.73 -3.10
CA ALA A 162 5.93 15.19 -1.76
C ALA A 162 6.60 13.81 -1.61
N PHE A 163 6.44 12.92 -2.59
CA PHE A 163 7.10 11.61 -2.60
C PHE A 163 8.62 11.70 -2.75
N ASP A 164 9.15 12.61 -3.58
CA ASP A 164 10.59 12.85 -3.69
C ASP A 164 11.19 13.36 -2.38
N LYS A 165 10.44 14.17 -1.63
CA LYS A 165 10.86 14.64 -0.31
C LYS A 165 10.94 13.47 0.69
N GLU A 166 9.98 12.55 0.66
CA GLU A 166 10.01 11.35 1.51
C GLU A 166 11.13 10.40 1.10
N PHE A 167 11.35 10.21 -0.20
CA PHE A 167 12.46 9.41 -0.73
C PHE A 167 13.83 9.92 -0.26
N LYS A 168 14.08 11.22 -0.40
CA LYS A 168 15.33 11.85 0.05
C LYS A 168 15.56 11.70 1.56
N LYS A 169 14.49 11.77 2.36
CA LYS A 169 14.57 11.50 3.80
C LYS A 169 14.99 10.06 4.09
N VAL A 170 14.40 9.08 3.38
CA VAL A 170 14.79 7.66 3.54
C VAL A 170 16.26 7.46 3.19
N ILE A 171 16.72 8.03 2.07
CA ILE A 171 18.13 7.95 1.68
C ILE A 171 19.03 8.57 2.74
N GLN A 172 18.65 9.69 3.35
CA GLN A 172 19.46 10.34 4.39
C GLN A 172 19.53 9.53 5.68
N MET A 173 18.42 8.87 6.07
CA MET A 173 18.33 8.12 7.32
C MET A 173 18.89 6.70 7.24
N ALA A 174 18.91 6.09 6.06
CA ALA A 174 19.29 4.69 5.89
C ALA A 174 20.80 4.51 5.64
N ASP A 175 21.35 3.47 6.25
CA ASP A 175 22.71 2.97 6.04
C ASP A 175 22.77 1.98 4.86
N VAL A 176 21.71 1.18 4.72
CA VAL A 176 21.53 0.19 3.63
C VAL A 176 20.17 0.41 2.98
N ILE A 177 20.14 0.41 1.65
CA ILE A 177 18.91 0.52 0.88
C ILE A 177 18.60 -0.84 0.24
N LEU A 178 17.44 -1.39 0.58
CA LEU A 178 16.84 -2.54 -0.10
C LEU A 178 15.92 -2.03 -1.19
N TYR A 179 16.35 -2.19 -2.44
CA TYR A 179 15.53 -1.85 -3.59
C TYR A 179 14.76 -3.08 -4.07
N VAL A 180 13.45 -3.10 -3.79
CA VAL A 180 12.56 -4.20 -4.10
C VAL A 180 12.08 -4.12 -5.55
N LEU A 181 12.34 -5.18 -6.31
CA LEU A 181 11.94 -5.38 -7.71
C LEU A 181 10.92 -6.53 -7.81
N ASP A 182 10.03 -6.49 -8.79
CA ASP A 182 9.11 -7.61 -9.09
C ASP A 182 9.80 -8.60 -10.04
N ALA A 183 9.88 -9.88 -9.67
CA ALA A 183 10.58 -10.92 -10.45
C ALA A 183 10.08 -11.08 -11.88
N ARG A 184 8.82 -10.70 -12.16
CA ARG A 184 8.21 -10.84 -13.49
C ARG A 184 8.70 -9.80 -14.48
N ASP A 185 9.05 -8.60 -14.02
CA ASP A 185 9.62 -7.53 -14.83
C ASP A 185 10.57 -6.67 -13.98
N PRO A 186 11.79 -7.18 -13.69
CA PRO A 186 12.74 -6.47 -12.85
C PRO A 186 13.17 -5.13 -13.44
N GLU A 187 13.52 -5.09 -14.74
CA GLU A 187 13.92 -3.84 -15.41
C GLU A 187 12.77 -2.82 -15.44
N GLY A 188 11.53 -3.27 -15.49
CA GLY A 188 10.37 -2.39 -15.42
C GLY A 188 10.01 -1.79 -14.10
N THR A 189 10.48 -2.41 -13.03
CA THR A 189 10.33 -1.90 -11.67
C THR A 189 11.62 -1.25 -11.17
N ARG A 190 12.61 -1.11 -12.07
CA ARG A 190 13.91 -0.48 -11.86
C ARG A 190 13.92 0.95 -12.41
N SER A 191 14.70 1.84 -11.79
CA SER A 191 14.95 3.20 -12.28
C SER A 191 16.42 3.55 -12.03
N ARG A 192 17.13 3.88 -13.11
CA ARG A 192 18.56 4.24 -13.05
C ARG A 192 18.80 5.56 -12.32
N ASP A 193 17.81 6.46 -12.34
CA ASP A 193 17.93 7.74 -11.64
C ASP A 193 17.89 7.57 -10.12
N VAL A 194 17.15 6.57 -9.62
CA VAL A 194 17.12 6.19 -8.20
C VAL A 194 18.48 5.65 -7.78
N GLU A 195 19.05 4.76 -8.58
CA GLU A 195 20.37 4.18 -8.35
C GLU A 195 21.44 5.26 -8.30
N ARG A 196 21.43 6.16 -9.29
CA ARG A 196 22.34 7.31 -9.35
C ARG A 196 22.17 8.23 -8.14
N GLN A 197 20.94 8.51 -7.71
CA GLN A 197 20.69 9.34 -6.53
C GLN A 197 21.16 8.70 -5.21
N VAL A 198 21.08 7.37 -5.10
CA VAL A 198 21.63 6.64 -3.94
C VAL A 198 23.15 6.69 -3.95
N LEU A 199 23.77 6.44 -5.10
CA LEU A 199 25.23 6.48 -5.30
C LEU A 199 25.83 7.87 -5.09
N MET A 200 25.18 8.92 -5.59
CA MET A 200 25.60 10.31 -5.43
C MET A 200 25.27 10.90 -4.05
N SER A 201 24.64 10.14 -3.16
CA SER A 201 24.24 10.66 -1.86
C SER A 201 25.47 10.87 -0.97
N VAL A 202 25.37 11.87 -0.08
CA VAL A 202 26.47 12.42 0.76
C VAL A 202 27.22 11.39 1.63
N ASN A 203 26.69 10.18 1.79
CA ASN A 203 27.33 9.15 2.60
C ASN A 203 27.93 8.08 1.66
N GLU A 204 29.24 8.13 1.47
CA GLU A 204 30.02 7.20 0.62
C GLU A 204 29.89 5.72 1.08
N ASP A 205 29.50 5.48 2.33
CA ASP A 205 29.36 4.13 2.91
C ASP A 205 27.97 3.50 2.76
N LYS A 206 27.07 4.09 1.95
CA LYS A 206 25.76 3.48 1.71
C LYS A 206 25.89 2.29 0.78
N ARG A 207 25.07 1.27 1.03
CA ARG A 207 24.99 0.08 0.18
C ARG A 207 23.60 -0.04 -0.41
N LEU A 208 23.54 -0.34 -1.69
CA LEU A 208 22.30 -0.64 -2.41
C LEU A 208 22.26 -2.14 -2.72
N ILE A 209 21.15 -2.80 -2.36
CA ILE A 209 20.94 -4.22 -2.61
C ILE A 209 19.61 -4.39 -3.33
N PHE A 210 19.62 -5.15 -4.43
CA PHE A 210 18.40 -5.56 -5.11
C PHE A 210 17.74 -6.73 -4.38
N VAL A 211 16.45 -6.58 -4.12
CA VAL A 211 15.60 -7.65 -3.57
C VAL A 211 14.58 -8.02 -4.64
N VAL A 212 14.79 -9.17 -5.29
CA VAL A 212 13.90 -9.66 -6.35
C VAL A 212 12.76 -10.43 -5.68
N ASN A 213 11.59 -9.81 -5.57
CA ASN A 213 10.43 -10.35 -4.86
C ASN A 213 9.43 -11.05 -5.81
N LYS A 214 8.53 -11.89 -5.25
CA LYS A 214 7.53 -12.69 -6.00
C LYS A 214 8.14 -13.72 -6.94
N ILE A 215 9.25 -14.32 -6.52
CA ILE A 215 9.98 -15.35 -7.28
C ILE A 215 9.12 -16.57 -7.62
N ASP A 216 8.04 -16.80 -6.87
CA ASP A 216 7.06 -17.85 -7.10
C ASP A 216 6.18 -17.63 -8.35
N LEU A 217 6.20 -16.45 -8.96
CA LEU A 217 5.44 -16.17 -10.19
C LEU A 217 6.23 -16.43 -11.49
N VAL A 218 7.51 -16.80 -11.37
CA VAL A 218 8.42 -16.95 -12.51
C VAL A 218 9.11 -18.32 -12.47
N PRO A 219 9.33 -18.99 -13.63
CA PRO A 219 10.12 -20.22 -13.69
C PRO A 219 11.54 -20.04 -13.15
N LEU A 220 12.13 -21.12 -12.63
CA LEU A 220 13.45 -21.07 -12.00
C LEU A 220 14.55 -20.66 -12.98
N ASP A 221 14.48 -21.12 -14.23
CA ASP A 221 15.46 -20.81 -15.27
C ASP A 221 15.48 -19.32 -15.58
N VAL A 222 14.29 -18.71 -15.70
CA VAL A 222 14.13 -17.26 -15.96
C VAL A 222 14.60 -16.46 -14.75
N LEU A 223 14.28 -16.90 -13.53
CA LEU A 223 14.79 -16.26 -12.31
C LEU A 223 16.32 -16.27 -12.26
N ASN A 224 16.96 -17.39 -12.59
CA ASN A 224 18.42 -17.50 -12.60
C ASN A 224 19.06 -16.60 -13.68
N LYS A 225 18.45 -16.50 -14.87
CA LYS A 225 18.88 -15.56 -15.92
C LYS A 225 18.82 -14.12 -15.40
N TRP A 226 17.71 -13.72 -14.75
CA TRP A 226 17.56 -12.38 -14.18
C TRP A 226 18.53 -12.10 -13.03
N LEU A 227 18.73 -13.05 -12.12
CA LEU A 227 19.71 -12.89 -11.04
C LEU A 227 21.12 -12.70 -11.59
N LYS A 228 21.50 -13.46 -12.63
CA LYS A 228 22.80 -13.30 -13.30
C LYS A 228 22.93 -11.90 -13.92
N TYR A 229 21.89 -11.42 -14.58
CA TYR A 229 21.86 -10.07 -15.17
C TYR A 229 21.94 -8.97 -14.10
N LEU A 230 21.10 -9.02 -13.06
CA LEU A 230 21.05 -7.97 -12.04
C LEU A 230 22.33 -7.91 -11.21
N ARG A 231 22.98 -9.05 -10.97
CA ARG A 231 24.26 -9.12 -10.24
C ARG A 231 25.43 -8.47 -10.97
N THR A 232 25.30 -8.13 -12.25
CA THR A 232 26.31 -7.30 -12.93
C THR A 232 26.25 -5.84 -12.51
N PHE A 233 25.14 -5.40 -11.89
CA PHE A 233 24.91 -4.02 -11.48
C PHE A 233 24.90 -3.83 -9.98
N PHE A 234 24.27 -4.70 -9.20
CA PHE A 234 24.27 -4.61 -7.74
C PHE A 234 24.03 -6.00 -7.13
N PRO A 235 24.41 -6.25 -5.86
CA PRO A 235 24.07 -7.49 -5.18
C PRO A 235 22.56 -7.75 -5.24
N ALA A 236 22.16 -8.92 -5.75
CA ALA A 236 20.76 -9.28 -5.95
C ALA A 236 20.39 -10.55 -5.18
N ILE A 237 19.37 -10.43 -4.32
CA ILE A 237 18.86 -11.49 -3.45
C ILE A 237 17.43 -11.85 -3.86
N PRO A 238 17.14 -13.11 -4.23
CA PRO A 238 15.77 -13.57 -4.48
C PRO A 238 15.01 -13.71 -3.16
N LEU A 239 13.75 -13.26 -3.15
CA LEU A 239 12.89 -13.31 -1.98
C LEU A 239 11.46 -13.74 -2.34
N ARG A 240 10.93 -14.67 -1.54
CA ARG A 240 9.49 -14.93 -1.50
C ARG A 240 8.92 -14.35 -0.21
N SER A 241 8.26 -13.19 -0.31
CA SER A 241 7.70 -12.49 0.86
C SER A 241 6.28 -12.89 1.24
N SER A 242 5.49 -13.41 0.28
CA SER A 242 4.12 -13.86 0.50
C SER A 242 4.02 -15.38 0.48
N SER A 243 3.27 -15.93 1.44
CA SER A 243 2.90 -17.35 1.47
C SER A 243 1.56 -17.63 0.79
N SER A 244 1.03 -16.70 -0.01
CA SER A 244 -0.25 -16.90 -0.69
C SER A 244 -0.17 -18.13 -1.61
N ASN A 245 -1.00 -19.14 -1.33
CA ASN A 245 -1.16 -20.32 -2.17
C ASN A 245 -1.98 -19.94 -3.41
N LEU A 246 -1.33 -19.30 -4.38
CA LEU A 246 -1.94 -19.11 -5.68
C LEU A 246 -1.82 -20.40 -6.51
N PRO A 247 -2.86 -20.78 -7.26
CA PRO A 247 -2.88 -22.02 -8.04
C PRO A 247 -1.80 -22.07 -9.13
N ASN A 248 -1.31 -20.91 -9.57
CA ASN A 248 -0.40 -20.75 -10.69
C ASN A 248 1.05 -20.43 -10.27
N THR A 249 1.46 -20.79 -9.05
CA THR A 249 2.81 -20.51 -8.54
C THR A 249 3.81 -21.63 -8.87
N PHE A 250 5.04 -21.24 -9.16
CA PHE A 250 6.19 -22.14 -9.32
C PHE A 250 6.76 -22.48 -7.95
N ASN A 251 6.88 -23.79 -7.67
CA ASN A 251 7.45 -24.26 -6.42
C ASN A 251 8.96 -24.45 -6.55
N HIS A 252 9.72 -23.44 -6.13
CA HIS A 252 11.16 -23.51 -6.02
C HIS A 252 11.54 -24.19 -4.71
N LYS A 253 11.77 -25.51 -4.74
CA LYS A 253 12.02 -26.36 -3.54
C LYS A 253 13.06 -25.78 -2.56
N SER A 254 14.07 -25.07 -3.06
CA SER A 254 15.14 -24.45 -2.27
C SER A 254 14.83 -23.03 -1.77
N LEU A 255 13.95 -22.29 -2.46
CA LEU A 255 13.66 -20.87 -2.22
C LEU A 255 12.30 -20.70 -1.54
N THR A 256 12.16 -21.30 -0.36
CA THR A 256 10.96 -21.12 0.48
C THR A 256 10.94 -19.74 1.13
N VAL A 257 9.74 -19.25 1.50
CA VAL A 257 9.57 -17.99 2.26
C VAL A 257 10.51 -17.94 3.47
N SER A 258 10.61 -19.08 4.16
CA SER A 258 11.46 -19.31 5.33
C SER A 258 12.95 -19.15 4.99
N SER A 259 13.43 -19.84 3.95
CA SER A 259 14.83 -19.84 3.52
C SER A 259 15.27 -18.44 3.06
N THR A 260 14.54 -17.84 2.13
CA THR A 260 14.95 -16.57 1.51
C THR A 260 14.94 -15.39 2.49
N SER A 261 13.93 -15.32 3.38
CA SER A 261 13.88 -14.27 4.41
C SER A 261 15.00 -14.43 5.44
N SER A 262 15.34 -15.67 5.79
CA SER A 262 16.45 -15.95 6.72
C SER A 262 17.81 -15.59 6.13
N ASN A 263 18.02 -15.83 4.83
CA ASN A 263 19.25 -15.47 4.14
C ASN A 263 19.43 -13.95 4.12
N LEU A 264 18.38 -13.20 3.72
CA LEU A 264 18.41 -11.74 3.73
C LEU A 264 18.69 -11.18 5.14
N PHE A 265 18.04 -11.75 6.17
CA PHE A 265 18.26 -11.32 7.56
C PHE A 265 19.67 -11.62 8.07
N LYS A 266 20.22 -12.80 7.73
CA LYS A 266 21.60 -13.19 8.05
C LYS A 266 22.61 -12.25 7.38
N SER A 267 22.45 -11.97 6.09
CA SER A 267 23.31 -11.02 5.36
C SER A 267 23.32 -9.63 6.00
N LEU A 268 22.14 -9.12 6.38
CA LEU A 268 22.03 -7.82 7.06
C LEU A 268 22.70 -7.81 8.44
N LYS A 269 22.56 -8.90 9.21
CA LYS A 269 23.22 -9.05 10.52
C LYS A 269 24.74 -9.18 10.38
N ALA A 270 25.22 -9.93 9.40
CA ALA A 270 26.64 -10.07 9.11
C ALA A 270 27.25 -8.70 8.74
N TYR A 271 26.57 -7.93 7.88
CA TYR A 271 26.98 -6.57 7.54
C TYR A 271 27.01 -5.65 8.77
N ALA A 272 25.97 -5.69 9.61
CA ALA A 272 25.92 -4.92 10.86
C ALA A 272 27.08 -5.27 11.81
N ALA A 273 27.46 -6.56 11.89
CA ALA A 273 28.59 -7.01 12.70
C ALA A 273 29.94 -6.55 12.13
N LYS A 274 30.14 -6.63 10.80
CA LYS A 274 31.37 -6.22 10.12
C LYS A 274 31.65 -4.71 10.29
N LYS A 275 30.60 -3.88 10.19
CA LYS A 275 30.73 -2.41 10.28
C LYS A 275 30.92 -1.89 11.73
N LYS A 276 30.85 -2.75 12.76
CA LYS A 276 31.02 -2.40 14.20
C LYS A 276 30.26 -1.13 14.61
N LEU A 277 29.02 -0.98 14.13
CA LEU A 277 28.24 0.23 14.41
C LEU A 277 27.91 0.34 15.91
N LYS A 278 28.13 1.52 16.49
CA LYS A 278 27.73 1.86 17.88
C LYS A 278 26.20 1.94 18.02
N SER A 279 25.51 2.25 16.92
CA SER A 279 24.05 2.35 16.80
C SER A 279 23.48 1.18 15.99
N SER A 280 22.17 0.98 16.07
CA SER A 280 21.46 0.00 15.26
C SER A 280 21.50 0.37 13.76
N LEU A 281 21.79 -0.61 12.90
CA LEU A 281 21.78 -0.48 11.44
C LEU A 281 20.37 -0.10 10.96
N THR A 282 20.29 0.96 10.15
CA THR A 282 19.04 1.45 9.59
C THR A 282 18.93 1.03 8.13
N VAL A 283 17.89 0.28 7.81
CA VAL A 283 17.67 -0.30 6.48
C VAL A 283 16.42 0.32 5.85
N GLY A 284 16.57 1.04 4.74
CA GLY A 284 15.47 1.64 4.00
C GLY A 284 14.94 0.71 2.92
N VAL A 285 13.63 0.50 2.83
CA VAL A 285 13.00 -0.31 1.77
C VAL A 285 12.38 0.62 0.73
N ILE A 286 12.84 0.55 -0.52
CA ILE A 286 12.37 1.39 -1.63
C ILE A 286 11.88 0.54 -2.81
N GLY A 287 11.10 1.16 -3.69
CA GLY A 287 10.66 0.55 -4.95
C GLY A 287 9.23 0.94 -5.37
N TYR A 288 8.84 0.48 -6.55
CA TYR A 288 7.53 0.78 -7.15
C TYR A 288 6.35 0.35 -6.25
N PRO A 289 5.15 0.93 -6.41
CA PRO A 289 3.94 0.39 -5.79
C PRO A 289 3.71 -1.08 -6.16
N ASN A 290 3.05 -1.85 -5.28
CA ASN A 290 2.66 -3.25 -5.49
C ASN A 290 3.78 -4.28 -5.78
N VAL A 291 5.06 -3.91 -5.78
CA VAL A 291 6.18 -4.88 -5.85
C VAL A 291 6.30 -5.75 -4.59
N GLY A 292 5.60 -5.37 -3.51
CA GLY A 292 5.53 -6.12 -2.26
C GLY A 292 6.47 -5.62 -1.15
N LYS A 293 6.85 -4.34 -1.14
CA LYS A 293 7.71 -3.73 -0.10
C LYS A 293 7.25 -4.04 1.34
N SER A 294 6.00 -3.73 1.67
CA SER A 294 5.46 -4.01 3.00
C SER A 294 5.36 -5.52 3.30
N SER A 295 5.20 -6.36 2.26
CA SER A 295 5.30 -7.82 2.42
C SER A 295 6.72 -8.27 2.74
N VAL A 296 7.75 -7.67 2.14
CA VAL A 296 9.16 -7.92 2.48
C VAL A 296 9.43 -7.57 3.94
N ILE A 297 8.94 -6.41 4.40
CA ILE A 297 9.08 -5.98 5.80
C ILE A 297 8.39 -6.98 6.73
N ASN A 298 7.13 -7.31 6.45
CA ASN A 298 6.38 -8.28 7.27
C ASN A 298 7.07 -9.64 7.30
N ALA A 299 7.61 -10.12 6.17
CA ALA A 299 8.37 -11.36 6.09
C ALA A 299 9.65 -11.33 6.94
N LEU A 300 10.32 -10.17 7.06
CA LEU A 300 11.47 -10.00 7.96
C LEU A 300 11.04 -9.88 9.44
N VAL A 301 9.94 -9.19 9.73
CA VAL A 301 9.40 -9.01 11.09
C VAL A 301 8.95 -10.32 11.71
N THR A 302 8.16 -11.11 10.99
CA THR A 302 7.68 -12.42 11.45
C THR A 302 8.83 -13.34 11.85
N ARG A 303 10.01 -13.18 11.23
CA ARG A 303 11.20 -14.00 11.51
C ARG A 303 12.01 -13.47 12.67
N SER A 304 12.09 -12.15 12.85
CA SER A 304 12.84 -11.54 13.95
C SER A 304 12.15 -11.74 15.29
N ILE A 305 10.81 -11.61 15.34
CA ILE A 305 10.07 -11.52 16.61
C ILE A 305 9.22 -12.76 16.91
N ASN A 306 9.36 -13.88 16.16
CA ASN A 306 8.52 -15.09 16.30
C ASN A 306 7.01 -14.78 16.38
N LEU A 307 6.58 -13.67 15.78
CA LEU A 307 5.21 -13.16 15.92
C LEU A 307 4.31 -13.90 14.93
N ARG A 308 3.31 -14.62 15.45
CA ARG A 308 2.33 -15.39 14.66
C ARG A 308 1.16 -14.56 14.10
N GLN A 309 1.23 -13.22 14.15
CA GLN A 309 0.15 -12.34 13.72
C GLN A 309 0.52 -11.47 12.50
N SER A 310 -0.53 -10.93 11.85
CA SER A 310 -0.45 -9.99 10.74
C SER A 310 0.62 -8.93 11.00
N GLY A 311 1.58 -8.82 10.07
CA GLY A 311 2.74 -7.95 10.24
C GLY A 311 2.37 -6.46 10.41
N PRO A 312 3.32 -5.65 10.89
CA PRO A 312 3.08 -4.26 11.30
C PRO A 312 2.69 -3.33 10.15
N CYS A 313 3.01 -3.70 8.91
CA CYS A 313 2.68 -2.91 7.74
C CYS A 313 1.41 -3.45 7.05
N PRO A 314 0.41 -2.60 6.75
CA PRO A 314 -0.74 -3.00 5.97
C PRO A 314 -0.28 -3.43 4.58
N THR A 315 -0.80 -4.56 4.09
CA THR A 315 -0.49 -5.08 2.77
C THR A 315 -1.77 -5.14 1.93
N GLY A 316 -1.65 -4.81 0.65
CA GLY A 316 -2.76 -4.85 -0.29
C GLY A 316 -2.29 -4.59 -1.71
N ASN A 317 -3.00 -5.14 -2.69
CA ASN A 317 -2.69 -4.99 -4.12
C ASN A 317 -3.21 -3.67 -4.70
N VAL A 318 -3.29 -2.61 -3.89
CA VAL A 318 -3.80 -1.29 -4.29
C VAL A 318 -2.71 -0.26 -4.01
N ALA A 319 -2.44 0.62 -4.98
CA ALA A 319 -1.49 1.71 -4.78
C ALA A 319 -1.96 2.67 -3.68
N GLY A 320 -1.02 3.13 -2.85
CA GLY A 320 -1.30 4.10 -1.79
C GLY A 320 -1.78 3.49 -0.47
N VAL A 321 -1.61 2.18 -0.24
CA VAL A 321 -1.82 1.55 1.07
C VAL A 321 -0.84 2.11 2.12
N THR A 322 0.44 2.24 1.76
CA THR A 322 1.46 2.92 2.56
C THR A 322 1.49 4.38 2.15
N THR A 323 0.98 5.27 3.01
CA THR A 323 0.88 6.72 2.74
C THR A 323 1.89 7.56 3.49
N SER A 324 2.59 6.97 4.47
CA SER A 324 3.55 7.68 5.32
C SER A 324 4.75 6.79 5.60
N LEU A 325 5.90 7.43 5.78
CA LEU A 325 7.12 6.78 6.25
C LEU A 325 6.89 6.21 7.64
N ARG A 326 7.30 4.95 7.85
CA ARG A 326 7.19 4.26 9.14
C ARG A 326 8.49 3.57 9.49
N GLU A 327 8.90 3.67 10.75
CA GLU A 327 10.06 2.96 11.28
C GLU A 327 9.59 1.71 12.03
N VAL A 328 10.13 0.55 11.67
CA VAL A 328 9.83 -0.75 12.26
C VAL A 328 11.12 -1.29 12.87
N LYS A 329 11.17 -1.36 14.20
CA LYS A 329 12.30 -1.96 14.91
C LYS A 329 12.20 -3.49 14.83
N LEU A 330 13.20 -4.14 14.24
CA LEU A 330 13.27 -5.60 14.13
C LEU A 330 14.02 -6.23 15.30
N ASP A 331 15.16 -5.65 15.65
CA ASP A 331 16.08 -6.12 16.68
C ASP A 331 16.76 -4.89 17.31
N ASN A 332 17.47 -5.07 18.43
CA ASN A 332 18.25 -3.99 19.05
C ASN A 332 19.37 -3.46 18.12
N LYS A 333 19.78 -4.25 17.13
CA LYS A 333 20.81 -3.89 16.16
C LYS A 333 20.27 -3.53 14.77
N LEU A 334 18.97 -3.68 14.50
CA LEU A 334 18.42 -3.54 13.15
C LEU A 334 17.05 -2.82 13.16
N ARG A 335 16.94 -1.76 12.37
CA ARG A 335 15.73 -0.96 12.17
C ARG A 335 15.40 -0.90 10.68
N LEU A 336 14.12 -1.07 10.34
CA LEU A 336 13.63 -0.92 8.97
C LEU A 336 12.85 0.38 8.82
N ILE A 337 12.98 1.01 7.66
CA ILE A 337 12.15 2.15 7.25
C ILE A 337 11.29 1.71 6.07
N ASP A 338 9.96 1.72 6.25
CA ASP A 338 8.99 1.53 5.16
C ASP A 338 8.77 2.87 4.45
N CYS A 339 8.99 2.87 3.14
CA CYS A 339 8.74 4.02 2.27
C CYS A 339 7.47 3.78 1.44
N PRO A 340 6.63 4.81 1.23
CA PRO A 340 5.56 4.72 0.24
C PRO A 340 6.10 4.28 -1.13
N GLY A 341 5.27 3.62 -1.93
CA GLY A 341 5.66 3.23 -3.28
C GLY A 341 5.85 4.47 -4.16
N ILE A 342 7.08 4.68 -4.62
CA ILE A 342 7.41 5.81 -5.48
C ILE A 342 7.36 5.34 -6.94
N VAL A 343 6.67 6.12 -7.76
CA VAL A 343 6.63 5.93 -9.21
C VAL A 343 7.59 6.94 -9.82
N PHE A 344 8.63 6.44 -10.48
CA PHE A 344 9.61 7.26 -11.18
C PHE A 344 9.14 7.41 -12.63
N PRO A 345 8.69 8.60 -13.06
CA PRO A 345 8.32 8.80 -14.46
C PRO A 345 9.59 8.74 -15.32
N ASN A 346 9.61 7.85 -16.31
CA ASN A 346 10.52 7.98 -17.43
C ASN A 346 9.97 9.07 -18.39
N GLU A 347 10.81 9.54 -19.32
CA GLU A 347 10.46 10.62 -20.25
C GLU A 347 9.43 10.20 -21.33
N GLN A 348 9.02 8.92 -21.39
CA GLN A 348 8.16 8.35 -22.44
C GLN A 348 6.68 8.29 -22.01
N GLY A 349 6.03 9.44 -21.97
CA GLY A 349 4.77 9.64 -21.25
C GLY A 349 3.53 8.78 -21.59
N LYS A 350 3.46 8.04 -22.72
CA LYS A 350 2.27 7.22 -23.06
C LYS A 350 2.45 5.73 -22.73
N GLU A 351 3.56 5.13 -23.16
CA GLU A 351 3.87 3.73 -22.85
C GLU A 351 4.15 3.53 -21.36
N ASP A 352 4.83 4.50 -20.73
CA ASP A 352 5.03 4.50 -19.29
C ASP A 352 3.71 4.53 -18.54
N PHE A 353 2.71 5.27 -19.03
CA PHE A 353 1.41 5.35 -18.37
C PHE A 353 0.64 4.03 -18.43
N GLU A 354 0.60 3.39 -19.60
CA GLU A 354 -0.01 2.05 -19.76
C GLU A 354 0.68 1.02 -18.85
N ARG A 355 2.01 1.07 -18.76
CA ARG A 355 2.79 0.22 -17.85
C ARG A 355 2.47 0.48 -16.38
N LEU A 356 2.35 1.73 -15.97
CA LEU A 356 1.99 2.08 -14.60
C LEU A 356 0.59 1.61 -14.22
N MET A 357 -0.35 1.65 -15.17
CA MET A 357 -1.68 1.07 -14.97
C MET A 357 -1.63 -0.46 -14.87
N LEU A 358 -0.79 -1.10 -15.69
CA LEU A 358 -0.58 -2.56 -15.66
C LEU A 358 0.02 -3.04 -14.33
N LEU A 359 0.93 -2.25 -13.73
CA LEU A 359 1.49 -2.48 -12.38
C LEU A 359 0.54 -2.07 -11.24
N ASN A 360 -0.67 -1.62 -11.58
CA ASN A 360 -1.67 -1.06 -10.66
C ASN A 360 -1.09 0.04 -9.75
N ALA A 361 -0.12 0.80 -10.28
CA ALA A 361 0.66 1.79 -9.53
C ALA A 361 -0.05 3.14 -9.40
N VAL A 362 -1.18 3.31 -10.07
CA VAL A 362 -2.00 4.52 -10.01
C VAL A 362 -3.12 4.34 -8.96
N PRO A 363 -3.33 5.32 -8.06
CA PRO A 363 -4.46 5.31 -7.14
C PRO A 363 -5.83 5.27 -7.84
N ASP A 364 -6.74 4.45 -7.30
CA ASP A 364 -8.11 4.19 -7.78
C ASP A 364 -9.03 5.43 -7.94
N LYS A 365 -8.65 6.57 -7.36
CA LYS A 365 -9.45 7.81 -7.38
C LYS A 365 -9.39 8.54 -8.72
N ALA A 366 -8.50 8.14 -9.62
CA ALA A 366 -8.45 8.68 -10.97
C ALA A 366 -9.45 7.92 -11.86
N ASN A 367 -10.44 8.61 -12.42
CA ASN A 367 -11.32 8.08 -13.46
C ASN A 367 -10.50 7.87 -14.75
N MET A 368 -9.73 6.79 -14.78
CA MET A 368 -8.82 6.47 -15.88
C MET A 368 -9.47 5.56 -16.92
N ASP A 369 -8.96 5.67 -18.13
CA ASP A 369 -9.29 4.75 -19.22
C ASP A 369 -8.36 3.53 -19.18
N TYR A 370 -8.92 2.35 -18.96
CA TYR A 370 -8.21 1.08 -18.89
C TYR A 370 -8.16 0.36 -20.25
N SER A 371 -8.64 0.99 -21.33
CA SER A 371 -8.59 0.41 -22.68
C SER A 371 -7.16 -0.01 -23.08
N GLY A 372 -6.16 0.84 -22.84
CA GLY A 372 -4.76 0.57 -23.18
C GLY A 372 -4.11 -0.57 -22.38
N VAL A 373 -4.65 -0.92 -21.22
CA VAL A 373 -4.12 -2.03 -20.40
C VAL A 373 -4.27 -3.36 -21.15
N ALA A 374 -5.40 -3.57 -21.82
CA ALA A 374 -5.61 -4.79 -22.58
C ALA A 374 -4.68 -4.88 -23.80
N SER A 375 -4.47 -3.77 -24.52
CA SER A 375 -3.51 -3.74 -25.63
C SER A 375 -2.11 -4.08 -25.14
N ALA A 376 -1.69 -3.53 -23.99
CA ALA A 376 -0.40 -3.87 -23.38
C ALA A 376 -0.30 -5.36 -23.00
N VAL A 377 -1.33 -5.92 -22.35
CA VAL A 377 -1.37 -7.35 -21.99
C VAL A 377 -1.26 -8.23 -23.24
N VAL A 378 -2.03 -7.95 -24.28
CA VAL A 378 -2.01 -8.70 -25.55
C VAL A 378 -0.61 -8.64 -26.17
N ARG A 379 0.00 -7.44 -26.24
CA ARG A 379 1.38 -7.28 -26.74
C ARG A 379 2.41 -8.10 -25.95
N TYR A 380 2.29 -8.16 -24.62
CA TYR A 380 3.19 -8.96 -23.79
C TYR A 380 2.98 -10.46 -23.97
N LEU A 381 1.73 -10.92 -23.98
CA LEU A 381 1.41 -12.33 -24.12
C LEU A 381 1.71 -12.87 -25.52
N ASN A 382 1.58 -12.07 -26.57
CA ASN A 382 1.95 -12.47 -27.92
C ASN A 382 3.46 -12.69 -28.09
N LYS A 383 4.31 -12.08 -27.25
CA LYS A 383 5.77 -12.32 -27.27
C LYS A 383 6.15 -13.69 -26.71
N LEU A 384 5.26 -14.34 -25.95
CA LEU A 384 5.55 -15.59 -25.24
C LEU A 384 4.54 -16.68 -25.64
N PRO A 385 4.97 -17.75 -26.33
CA PRO A 385 4.05 -18.78 -26.81
C PRO A 385 3.39 -19.50 -25.63
N GLY A 386 2.08 -19.77 -25.73
CA GLY A 386 1.34 -20.58 -24.76
C GLY A 386 0.76 -19.82 -23.55
N LEU A 387 1.13 -18.55 -23.33
CA LEU A 387 0.60 -17.78 -22.19
C LEU A 387 -0.76 -17.15 -22.48
N LEU A 388 -1.01 -16.78 -23.73
CA LEU A 388 -2.30 -16.22 -24.15
C LEU A 388 -3.42 -17.27 -23.99
N GLU A 389 -3.15 -18.51 -24.38
CA GLU A 389 -4.07 -19.64 -24.26
C GLU A 389 -4.44 -19.92 -22.80
N LYS A 390 -3.44 -19.90 -21.90
CA LYS A 390 -3.67 -20.05 -20.46
C LYS A 390 -4.54 -18.93 -19.88
N MET A 391 -4.38 -17.70 -20.36
CA MET A 391 -5.22 -16.58 -19.94
C MET A 391 -6.68 -16.76 -20.44
N ILE A 392 -6.83 -17.18 -21.70
CA ILE A 392 -8.14 -17.49 -22.31
C ILE A 392 -8.86 -18.59 -21.52
N GLU A 393 -8.14 -19.65 -21.15
CA GLU A 393 -8.64 -20.76 -20.31
C GLU A 393 -9.06 -20.27 -18.92
N TYR A 394 -8.23 -19.46 -18.25
CA TYR A 394 -8.53 -18.91 -16.92
C TYR A 394 -9.82 -18.08 -16.90
N TYR A 395 -10.06 -17.27 -17.94
CA TYR A 395 -11.31 -16.50 -18.06
C TYR A 395 -12.47 -17.31 -18.65
N GLY A 396 -12.21 -18.49 -19.21
CA GLY A 396 -13.18 -19.29 -19.93
C GLY A 396 -13.82 -18.54 -21.10
N ILE A 397 -13.02 -17.77 -21.83
CA ILE A 397 -13.46 -16.96 -22.99
C ILE A 397 -13.20 -17.70 -24.30
N PRO A 398 -13.94 -17.38 -25.38
CA PRO A 398 -13.65 -17.93 -26.70
C PRO A 398 -12.24 -17.54 -27.19
N PRO A 399 -11.64 -18.31 -28.11
CA PRO A 399 -10.41 -17.91 -28.78
C PRO A 399 -10.58 -16.55 -29.46
N LEU A 400 -9.59 -15.68 -29.26
CA LEU A 400 -9.61 -14.34 -29.84
C LEU A 400 -9.25 -14.41 -31.33
N MET A 401 -9.98 -13.68 -32.18
CA MET A 401 -9.68 -13.60 -33.60
C MET A 401 -8.46 -12.71 -33.85
N ASN A 402 -7.60 -13.11 -34.80
CA ASN A 402 -6.40 -12.35 -35.15
C ASN A 402 -6.71 -11.21 -36.14
N THR A 403 -7.45 -10.21 -35.67
CA THR A 403 -7.90 -9.04 -36.47
C THR A 403 -7.11 -7.75 -36.16
N GLY A 404 -5.99 -7.86 -35.42
CA GLY A 404 -5.13 -6.75 -34.98
C GLY A 404 -5.09 -6.59 -33.46
N GLU A 405 -4.02 -6.01 -32.92
CA GLU A 405 -3.77 -5.93 -31.46
C GLU A 405 -4.89 -5.18 -30.71
N ASP A 406 -5.31 -4.01 -31.20
CA ASP A 406 -6.33 -3.20 -30.54
C ASP A 406 -7.74 -3.80 -30.66
N ALA A 407 -8.03 -4.47 -31.78
CA ALA A 407 -9.28 -5.18 -31.97
C ALA A 407 -9.36 -6.39 -31.02
N MET A 408 -8.25 -7.13 -30.90
CA MET A 408 -8.11 -8.25 -29.97
C MET A 408 -8.23 -7.80 -28.51
N ALA A 409 -7.58 -6.69 -28.14
CA ALA A 409 -7.67 -6.11 -26.81
C ALA A 409 -9.11 -5.71 -26.45
N THR A 410 -9.85 -5.13 -27.41
CA THR A 410 -11.25 -4.76 -27.21
C THR A 410 -12.14 -5.98 -27.05
N ASP A 411 -11.97 -7.00 -27.89
CA ASP A 411 -12.75 -8.25 -27.80
C ASP A 411 -12.46 -9.00 -26.48
N LEU A 412 -11.20 -9.03 -26.06
CA LEU A 412 -10.79 -9.56 -24.76
C LEU A 412 -11.56 -8.87 -23.62
N LEU A 413 -11.56 -7.53 -23.58
CA LEU A 413 -12.26 -6.78 -22.54
C LEU A 413 -13.78 -6.98 -22.58
N VAL A 414 -14.38 -7.08 -23.77
CA VAL A 414 -15.80 -7.38 -23.93
C VAL A 414 -16.15 -8.77 -23.38
N ASN A 415 -15.34 -9.78 -23.68
CA ASN A 415 -15.56 -11.14 -23.20
C ASN A 415 -15.34 -11.27 -21.68
N ILE A 416 -14.31 -10.61 -21.14
CA ILE A 416 -14.10 -10.51 -19.68
C ILE A 416 -15.29 -9.81 -19.01
N ALA A 417 -15.76 -8.69 -19.57
CA ALA A 417 -16.89 -7.95 -19.03
C ALA A 417 -18.16 -8.82 -18.97
N ARG A 418 -18.44 -9.61 -20.01
CA ARG A 418 -19.57 -10.54 -20.05
C ARG A 418 -19.42 -11.65 -19.01
N LYS A 419 -18.26 -12.32 -18.95
CA LYS A 419 -18.00 -13.44 -18.02
C LYS A 419 -18.01 -13.01 -16.56
N ARG A 420 -17.52 -11.80 -16.25
CA ARG A 420 -17.46 -11.25 -14.88
C ARG A 420 -18.67 -10.39 -14.52
N GLY A 421 -19.70 -10.32 -15.36
CA GLY A 421 -20.93 -9.57 -15.10
C GLY A 421 -20.74 -8.06 -15.00
N ARG A 422 -19.71 -7.49 -15.63
CA ARG A 422 -19.44 -6.04 -15.68
C ARG A 422 -20.18 -5.41 -16.84
N LEU A 423 -21.50 -5.38 -16.73
CA LEU A 423 -22.39 -4.78 -17.72
C LEU A 423 -22.96 -3.45 -17.21
N SER A 424 -23.01 -2.46 -18.08
CA SER A 424 -23.70 -1.20 -17.87
C SER A 424 -25.21 -1.35 -18.16
N ARG A 425 -25.98 -0.28 -17.91
CA ARG A 425 -27.41 -0.24 -18.27
C ARG A 425 -27.61 -0.61 -19.74
N GLY A 426 -28.61 -1.45 -20.02
CA GLY A 426 -28.89 -1.97 -21.36
C GLY A 426 -28.02 -3.15 -21.80
N GLY A 427 -27.30 -3.80 -20.87
CA GLY A 427 -26.49 -4.99 -21.17
C GLY A 427 -25.18 -4.68 -21.90
N ILE A 428 -24.78 -3.41 -21.96
CA ILE A 428 -23.57 -2.96 -22.67
C ILE A 428 -22.34 -3.31 -21.83
N PRO A 429 -21.36 -4.08 -22.35
CA PRO A 429 -20.12 -4.40 -21.64
C PRO A 429 -19.34 -3.16 -21.18
N ASN A 430 -18.96 -3.13 -19.89
CA ASN A 430 -18.15 -2.04 -19.33
C ASN A 430 -16.65 -2.36 -19.45
N ILE A 431 -16.04 -1.83 -20.51
CA ILE A 431 -14.63 -2.02 -20.87
C ILE A 431 -13.70 -1.55 -19.74
N ASN A 432 -13.98 -0.39 -19.12
CA ASN A 432 -13.14 0.16 -18.05
C ASN A 432 -13.16 -0.71 -16.78
N ALA A 433 -14.34 -1.21 -16.38
CA ALA A 433 -14.44 -2.11 -15.25
C ALA A 433 -13.75 -3.45 -15.51
N ALA A 434 -13.85 -3.98 -16.74
CA ALA A 434 -13.12 -5.17 -17.15
C ALA A 434 -11.61 -4.96 -17.16
N GLY A 435 -11.12 -3.83 -17.69
CA GLY A 435 -9.71 -3.50 -17.72
C GLY A 435 -9.10 -3.35 -16.32
N LYS A 436 -9.85 -2.82 -15.35
CA LYS A 436 -9.42 -2.79 -13.95
C LYS A 436 -9.30 -4.20 -13.34
N ILE A 437 -10.23 -5.11 -13.66
CA ILE A 437 -10.14 -6.51 -13.23
C ILE A 437 -8.93 -7.17 -13.86
N LEU A 438 -8.70 -6.95 -15.16
CA LEU A 438 -7.55 -7.47 -15.89
C LEU A 438 -6.23 -6.99 -15.25
N ALA A 439 -6.09 -5.70 -14.95
CA ALA A 439 -4.92 -5.16 -14.25
C ALA A 439 -4.71 -5.78 -12.86
N THR A 440 -5.80 -6.04 -12.13
CA THR A 440 -5.74 -6.65 -10.79
C THR A 440 -5.33 -8.13 -10.86
N ASP A 441 -5.92 -8.88 -11.80
CA ASP A 441 -5.59 -10.30 -12.04
C ASP A 441 -4.15 -10.45 -12.55
N TRP A 442 -3.69 -9.51 -13.38
CA TRP A 442 -2.31 -9.39 -13.84
C TRP A 442 -1.35 -9.14 -12.68
N CYS A 443 -1.62 -8.15 -11.82
CA CYS A 443 -0.77 -7.83 -10.67
C CYS A 443 -0.75 -8.93 -9.61
N SER A 444 -1.88 -9.57 -9.37
CA SER A 444 -2.03 -10.60 -8.33
C SER A 444 -1.36 -11.92 -8.69
N GLY A 445 -0.97 -12.14 -9.96
CA GLY A 445 -0.31 -13.37 -10.40
C GLY A 445 -1.30 -14.49 -10.75
N ARG A 446 -2.59 -14.17 -10.94
CA ARG A 446 -3.59 -15.14 -11.43
C ARG A 446 -3.33 -15.46 -12.90
N ILE A 447 -2.94 -14.45 -13.67
CA ILE A 447 -2.43 -14.60 -15.04
C ILE A 447 -0.91 -14.79 -14.95
N GLN A 448 -0.41 -15.88 -15.52
CA GLN A 448 1.03 -16.14 -15.60
C GLN A 448 1.66 -15.28 -16.69
N TRP A 449 2.75 -14.60 -16.35
CA TRP A 449 3.58 -13.84 -17.28
C TRP A 449 4.94 -13.51 -16.64
N TRP A 450 5.95 -13.29 -17.48
CA TRP A 450 7.27 -12.82 -17.10
C TRP A 450 7.96 -12.20 -18.31
N THR A 451 9.04 -11.45 -18.11
CA THR A 451 9.95 -11.00 -19.17
C THR A 451 11.24 -11.81 -19.12
N GLU A 452 11.97 -11.88 -20.22
CA GLU A 452 13.34 -12.39 -20.24
C GLU A 452 14.33 -11.22 -20.26
N PRO A 453 15.50 -11.34 -19.62
CA PRO A 453 16.52 -10.30 -19.70
C PRO A 453 17.07 -10.20 -21.13
N GLU A 454 17.40 -8.98 -21.55
CA GLU A 454 18.11 -8.77 -22.81
C GLU A 454 19.47 -9.49 -22.76
N ALA A 455 19.87 -10.07 -23.88
CA ALA A 455 21.20 -10.66 -23.99
C ALA A 455 22.23 -9.56 -23.71
N ILE A 456 23.16 -9.82 -22.78
CA ILE A 456 24.21 -8.88 -22.41
C ILE A 456 25.14 -8.71 -23.62
N THR A 457 24.84 -7.76 -24.50
CA THR A 457 25.79 -7.30 -25.51
C THR A 457 26.81 -6.44 -24.81
N THR A 458 28.04 -6.96 -24.74
CA THR A 458 29.22 -6.37 -24.12
C THR A 458 29.63 -5.09 -24.84
N SER A 459 28.85 -4.02 -24.72
CA SER A 459 29.20 -2.71 -25.27
C SER A 459 28.52 -1.63 -24.44
N VAL A 460 29.31 -1.00 -23.58
CA VAL A 460 29.32 0.43 -23.19
C VAL A 460 29.81 0.55 -21.74
N SER A 461 31.00 1.13 -21.60
CA SER A 461 31.53 1.91 -20.46
C SER A 461 31.12 1.49 -19.04
N ALA A 462 31.66 0.38 -18.53
CA ALA A 462 31.35 -0.13 -17.19
C ALA A 462 32.59 -0.71 -16.49
N ASN A 463 33.71 0.00 -16.45
CA ASN A 463 34.85 -0.45 -15.65
C ASN A 463 34.70 -0.01 -14.18
N ASP A 464 34.39 1.28 -13.94
CA ASP A 464 34.26 1.80 -12.57
C ASP A 464 33.03 1.25 -11.82
N GLU A 465 31.89 1.06 -12.51
CA GLU A 465 30.70 0.46 -11.88
C GLU A 465 30.93 -1.02 -11.52
N LYS A 466 31.68 -1.78 -12.32
CA LYS A 466 31.91 -3.21 -12.04
C LYS A 466 32.78 -3.44 -10.80
N GLU A 467 33.78 -2.59 -10.56
CA GLU A 467 34.65 -2.71 -9.38
C GLU A 467 33.88 -2.44 -8.09
N VAL A 468 33.09 -1.35 -8.04
CA VAL A 468 32.25 -1.01 -6.87
C VAL A 468 31.25 -2.14 -6.56
N VAL A 469 30.67 -2.72 -7.60
CA VAL A 469 29.67 -3.79 -7.48
C VAL A 469 30.29 -5.09 -7.01
N SER A 470 31.50 -5.41 -7.46
CA SER A 470 32.25 -6.57 -6.97
C SER A 470 32.59 -6.46 -5.48
N ALA A 471 33.05 -5.29 -5.03
CA ALA A 471 33.34 -5.02 -3.62
C ALA A 471 32.08 -5.11 -2.74
N TRP A 472 30.93 -4.61 -3.23
CA TRP A 472 29.67 -4.72 -2.50
C TRP A 472 29.15 -6.17 -2.49
N ALA A 473 29.33 -6.92 -3.58
CA ALA A 473 28.91 -8.31 -3.65
C ALA A 473 29.68 -9.19 -2.64
N GLU A 474 30.99 -8.97 -2.47
CA GLU A 474 31.79 -9.69 -1.48
C GLU A 474 31.31 -9.45 -0.04
N GLU A 475 30.84 -8.25 0.28
CA GLU A 475 30.29 -7.91 1.60
C GLU A 475 28.97 -8.63 1.92
N PHE A 476 28.22 -9.03 0.89
CA PHE A 476 26.90 -9.66 1.01
C PHE A 476 26.87 -11.10 0.48
N ASP A 477 28.02 -11.71 0.16
CA ASP A 477 28.09 -13.07 -0.32
C ASP A 477 27.64 -14.05 0.77
N LEU A 478 26.64 -14.85 0.43
CA LEU A 478 26.04 -15.85 1.30
C LEU A 478 26.92 -17.09 1.46
N ASN A 479 27.90 -17.30 0.57
CA ASN A 479 28.80 -18.45 0.61
C ASN A 479 29.96 -18.28 1.61
N ASN A 480 30.17 -17.07 2.13
CA ASN A 480 31.21 -16.76 3.13
C ASN A 480 30.79 -17.11 4.58
N PHE A 481 29.64 -17.79 4.78
CA PHE A 481 29.08 -18.10 6.10
C PHE A 481 28.55 -19.52 6.24
#